data_AF-A0A7U9T6V2-F1
#
_entry.id   AF-A0A7U9T6V2-F1
#
_cell.length_a   1.000
_cell.length_b   1.000
_cell.length_c   1.000
_cell.angle_alpha   90.00
_cell.angle_beta   90.00
_cell.angle_gamma   90.00
#
_symmetry.space_group_name_H-M   'P 1'
#
loop_
_entity.id
_entity.type
_entity.pdbx_description
1 polymer ?
#
loop_
_entity_poly.entity_id
_entity_poly.type
_entity_poly.pdbx_seq_one_letter_code
_entity_poly.pdbx_strand_id
1 'polypeptide(L)'
;MINYDNCWETMDRKGITKYSLIYHYGISSNTLRRMAHGEPITTSTINELCLILHCAPKDILTFEVTDEEKAFQEQREKEIAGKRKKPVIR
;
A
#
# COMPACT_ATOMS: atom_id res chain seq x y z
N MET A 1 -3.63 -4.30 6.95
CA MET A 1 -3.88 -2.85 6.71
C MET A 1 -2.71 -2.16 5.99
N ILE A 2 -3.00 -1.23 5.07
CA ILE A 2 -2.01 -0.40 4.35
C ILE A 2 -1.83 0.94 5.06
N ASN A 3 -0.59 1.43 5.17
CA ASN A 3 -0.29 2.78 5.64
C ASN A 3 0.60 3.53 4.64
N TYR A 4 0.65 4.87 4.74
CA TYR A 4 1.43 5.73 3.84
C TYR A 4 2.43 6.64 4.58
N ASP A 5 2.80 6.29 5.81
CA ASP A 5 3.71 7.11 6.63
C ASP A 5 5.07 7.25 5.98
N ASN A 6 5.55 6.17 5.35
CA ASN A 6 6.78 6.17 4.56
C ASN A 6 6.78 7.24 3.46
N CYS A 7 5.63 7.50 2.82
CA CYS A 7 5.54 8.54 1.79
C CYS A 7 5.80 9.92 2.40
N TRP A 8 5.24 10.21 3.58
CA TRP A 8 5.40 11.50 4.24
C TRP A 8 6.84 11.71 4.71
N GLU A 9 7.48 10.67 5.25
CA GLU A 9 8.91 10.70 5.57
C GLU A 9 9.79 10.89 4.33
N THR A 10 9.45 10.22 3.24
CA THR A 10 10.17 10.35 1.97
C THR A 10 10.05 11.75 1.38
N MET A 11 8.86 12.35 1.47
CA MET A 11 8.62 13.73 1.09
C MET A 11 9.44 14.71 1.92
N ASP A 12 9.46 14.54 3.24
CA ASP A 12 10.22 15.38 4.16
C ASP A 12 11.73 15.34 3.87
N ARG A 13 12.29 14.12 3.76
CA ARG A 13 13.71 13.91 3.38
C ARG A 13 14.09 14.54 2.05
N LYS A 14 13.14 14.69 1.13
CA LYS A 14 13.37 15.23 -0.23
C LYS A 14 12.96 16.70 -0.35
N GLY A 15 12.44 17.32 0.71
CA GLY A 15 11.97 18.70 0.69
C GLY A 15 10.77 18.94 -0.24
N ILE A 16 9.97 17.89 -0.51
CA ILE A 16 8.80 17.98 -1.41
C ILE A 16 7.54 18.14 -0.56
N THR A 17 6.79 19.22 -0.81
CA THR A 17 5.56 19.51 -0.08
C THR A 17 4.33 18.89 -0.77
N LYS A 18 3.24 18.70 -0.01
CA LYS A 18 1.94 18.32 -0.59
C LYS A 18 1.47 19.30 -1.66
N TYR A 19 1.73 20.60 -1.45
CA TYR A 19 1.46 21.64 -2.44
C TYR A 19 2.22 21.37 -3.74
N SER A 20 3.51 21.02 -3.67
CA SER A 20 4.31 20.69 -4.85
C SER A 20 3.73 19.51 -5.62
N LEU A 21 3.32 18.44 -4.92
CA LEU A 21 2.66 17.29 -5.56
C LEU A 21 1.40 17.69 -6.33
N ILE A 22 0.56 18.56 -5.74
CA ILE A 22 -0.70 18.99 -6.38
C ILE A 22 -0.43 19.93 -7.56
N TYR A 23 0.32 21.00 -7.34
CA TYR A 23 0.38 22.12 -8.29
C TYR A 23 1.51 22.00 -9.32
N HIS A 24 2.59 21.26 -9.01
CA HIS A 24 3.73 21.11 -9.92
C HIS A 24 3.76 19.74 -10.58
N TYR A 25 3.30 18.69 -9.90
CA TYR A 25 3.31 17.33 -10.43
C TYR A 25 1.93 16.79 -10.82
N GLY A 26 0.85 17.54 -10.53
CA GLY A 26 -0.50 17.18 -10.96
C GLY A 26 -1.15 16.03 -10.17
N ILE A 27 -0.61 15.66 -9.01
CA ILE A 27 -1.23 14.66 -8.13
C ILE A 27 -2.54 15.23 -7.58
N SER A 28 -3.64 14.50 -7.74
CA SER A 28 -4.94 14.98 -7.28
C SER A 28 -4.96 15.19 -5.76
N SER A 29 -5.61 16.27 -5.30
CA SER A 29 -5.82 16.50 -3.87
C SER A 29 -6.59 15.36 -3.20
N ASN A 30 -7.49 14.71 -3.95
CA ASN A 30 -8.20 13.53 -3.49
C ASN A 30 -7.24 12.37 -3.21
N THR A 31 -6.24 12.13 -4.07
CA THR A 31 -5.21 11.11 -3.82
C THR A 31 -4.52 11.33 -2.47
N LEU A 32 -4.07 12.55 -2.18
CA LEU A 32 -3.42 12.87 -0.92
C LEU A 32 -4.38 12.76 0.28
N ARG A 33 -5.66 13.11 0.11
CA ARG A 33 -6.70 12.90 1.12
C ARG A 33 -6.84 11.40 1.45
N ARG A 34 -6.95 10.57 0.41
CA ARG A 34 -7.07 9.11 0.55
C ARG A 34 -5.87 8.53 1.29
N MET A 35 -4.65 8.93 0.92
CA MET A 35 -3.44 8.52 1.61
C MET A 35 -3.45 8.94 3.10
N ALA A 36 -3.88 10.17 3.40
CA ALA A 36 -3.97 10.65 4.78
C ALA A 36 -5.00 9.90 5.64
N HIS A 37 -5.98 9.23 5.02
CA HIS A 37 -6.97 8.38 5.70
C HIS A 37 -6.66 6.88 5.58
N GLY A 38 -5.48 6.49 5.07
CA GLY A 38 -5.14 5.08 4.87
C GLY A 38 -6.01 4.37 3.83
N GLU A 39 -6.68 5.12 2.95
CA GLU A 39 -7.54 4.55 1.91
C GLU A 39 -6.70 3.94 0.76
N PRO A 40 -7.22 2.93 0.04
CA PRO A 40 -6.48 2.28 -1.05
C PRO A 40 -6.22 3.22 -2.23
N ILE A 41 -4.98 3.36 -2.67
CA ILE A 41 -4.65 4.03 -3.95
C ILE A 41 -4.36 3.01 -5.06
N THR A 42 -4.23 3.46 -6.29
CA THR A 42 -3.87 2.59 -7.41
C THR A 42 -2.36 2.39 -7.49
N THR A 43 -1.94 1.28 -8.10
CA THR A 43 -0.52 1.04 -8.39
C THR A 43 0.06 2.05 -9.37
N SER A 44 -0.76 2.64 -10.26
CA SER A 44 -0.34 3.75 -11.12
C SER A 44 0.05 4.99 -10.33
N THR A 45 -0.71 5.36 -9.29
CA THR A 45 -0.35 6.46 -8.38
C THR A 45 0.96 6.18 -7.65
N ILE A 46 1.17 4.95 -7.18
CA ILE A 46 2.44 4.57 -6.54
C ILE A 46 3.61 4.75 -7.51
N ASN A 47 3.45 4.32 -8.77
CA ASN A 47 4.46 4.50 -9.80
C ASN A 47 4.78 5.99 -10.05
N GLU A 48 3.77 6.84 -10.19
CA GLU A 48 3.95 8.29 -10.35
C GLU A 48 4.70 8.90 -9.15
N LEU A 49 4.29 8.56 -7.93
CA LEU A 49 4.98 9.03 -6.71
C LEU A 49 6.43 8.55 -6.66
N CYS A 50 6.71 7.31 -7.07
CA CYS A 50 8.08 6.80 -7.14
C CYS A 50 8.94 7.57 -8.15
N LEU A 51 8.36 7.97 -9.30
CA LEU A 51 9.06 8.77 -10.31
C LEU A 51 9.33 10.19 -9.81
N ILE A 52 8.35 10.83 -9.18
CA ILE A 52 8.47 12.20 -8.64
C ILE A 52 9.45 12.24 -7.48
N LEU A 53 9.29 11.29 -6.55
CA LEU A 53 10.08 11.24 -5.33
C LEU A 53 11.38 10.45 -5.53
N HIS A 54 11.69 9.90 -6.70
CA HIS A 54 12.89 9.07 -6.93
C HIS A 54 13.10 8.03 -5.80
N CYS A 55 12.11 7.18 -5.59
CA CYS A 55 12.10 6.17 -4.52
C CYS A 55 11.46 4.86 -4.99
N ALA A 56 11.45 3.85 -4.13
CA ALA A 56 10.81 2.57 -4.40
C ALA A 56 9.39 2.51 -3.77
N PRO A 57 8.51 1.58 -4.21
CA PRO A 57 7.16 1.46 -3.63
C PRO A 57 7.12 1.28 -2.11
N LYS A 58 8.12 0.61 -1.54
CA LYS A 58 8.27 0.44 -0.07
C LYS A 58 8.50 1.76 0.67
N ASP A 59 8.97 2.79 -0.04
CA ASP A 59 9.18 4.14 0.51
C ASP A 59 7.89 4.97 0.41
N ILE A 60 6.84 4.45 -0.23
CA ILE A 60 5.52 5.09 -0.33
C ILE A 60 4.53 4.47 0.65
N LEU A 61 4.54 3.15 0.80
CA LEU A 61 3.57 2.45 1.64
C LEU A 61 4.17 1.25 2.36
N THR A 62 3.50 0.87 3.45
CA THR A 62 3.75 -0.39 4.16
C THR A 62 2.47 -1.19 4.28
N PHE A 63 2.64 -2.46 4.58
CA PHE A 63 1.57 -3.38 4.90
C PHE A 63 1.83 -4.00 6.27
N GLU A 64 0.85 -3.88 7.15
CA GLU A 64 0.87 -4.46 8.49
C GLU A 64 -0.37 -5.33 8.67
N VAL A 65 -0.19 -6.56 9.15
CA VAL A 65 -1.31 -7.49 9.33
C VAL A 65 -2.00 -7.21 10.65
N THR A 66 -3.30 -6.92 10.61
CA THR A 66 -4.10 -6.82 11.86
C THR A 66 -4.33 -8.20 12.47
N ASP A 67 -4.69 -8.25 13.74
CA ASP A 67 -4.92 -9.54 14.40
C ASP A 67 -6.12 -10.28 13.80
N GLU A 68 -7.14 -9.56 13.34
CA GLU A 68 -8.28 -10.14 12.59
C GLU A 68 -7.84 -10.70 11.23
N GLU A 69 -7.00 -9.98 10.50
CA GLU A 69 -6.44 -10.44 9.22
C GLU A 69 -5.56 -11.68 9.39
N LYS A 70 -4.76 -11.75 10.48
CA LYS A 70 -3.96 -12.95 10.81
C LYS A 70 -4.86 -14.16 11.04
N ALA A 71 -5.89 -14.02 11.87
CA ALA A 71 -6.82 -15.11 12.15
C ALA A 71 -7.51 -15.61 10.87
N PHE A 72 -7.90 -14.69 9.97
CA PHE A 72 -8.45 -15.05 8.66
C PHE A 72 -7.44 -15.83 7.80
N GLN A 73 -6.18 -15.38 7.73
CA GLN A 73 -5.13 -16.06 6.98
C GLN A 73 -4.88 -17.48 7.50
N GLU A 74 -4.73 -17.66 8.81
CA GLU A 74 -4.52 -18.98 9.42
C GLU A 74 -5.66 -19.95 9.11
N GLN A 75 -6.91 -19.47 9.19
CA GLN A 75 -8.08 -20.27 8.84
C GLN A 75 -8.06 -20.67 7.35
N ARG A 76 -7.72 -19.71 6.47
CA ARG A 76 -7.61 -19.94 5.03
C ARG A 76 -6.54 -20.96 4.68
N GLU A 77 -5.38 -20.91 5.34
CA GLU A 77 -4.28 -21.86 5.18
C GLU A 77 -4.67 -23.28 5.64
N LYS A 78 -5.32 -23.40 6.79
CA LYS A 78 -5.85 -24.70 7.30
C LYS A 78 -6.80 -25.34 6.29
N GLU A 79 -7.70 -24.56 5.69
CA GLU A 79 -8.63 -25.04 4.66
C GLU A 79 -7.93 -25.48 3.38
N ILE A 80 -6.93 -24.72 2.90
CA ILE A 80 -6.14 -25.08 1.71
C ILE A 80 -5.33 -26.36 1.96
N ALA A 81 -4.71 -26.49 3.14
CA ALA A 81 -3.99 -27.70 3.53
C ALA A 81 -4.92 -28.92 3.60
N GLY A 82 -6.15 -28.75 4.10
CA GLY A 82 -7.17 -29.80 4.10
C GLY A 82 -7.60 -30.23 2.69
N LYS A 83 -7.74 -29.28 1.75
CA LYS A 83 -8.07 -29.57 0.34
C LYS A 83 -6.94 -30.30 -0.39
N ARG A 84 -5.67 -29.94 -0.14
CA ARG A 84 -4.49 -30.62 -0.70
C ARG A 84 -4.35 -32.09 -0.26
N LYS A 85 -4.95 -32.47 0.88
CA LYS A 85 -4.91 -33.84 1.42
C LYS A 85 -6.04 -34.75 0.92
N LYS A 86 -7.07 -34.24 0.23
CA LYS A 86 -8.07 -35.10 -0.43
C LYS A 86 -7.50 -35.53 -1.78
N PRO A 87 -7.19 -36.83 -1.98
CA PRO A 87 -6.77 -37.30 -3.29
C PRO A 87 -7.93 -37.03 -4.25
N VAL A 88 -7.63 -36.42 -5.40
CA VAL A 88 -8.55 -36.47 -6.54
C VAL A 88 -8.49 -37.92 -7.02
N ILE A 89 -9.40 -38.75 -6.49
CA ILE A 89 -9.61 -40.12 -6.98
C ILE A 89 -10.18 -39.94 -8.38
N ARG A 90 -9.35 -40.19 -9.40
CA ARG A 90 -9.77 -40.32 -10.80
C ARG A 90 -10.42 -41.67 -11.02
#